data_AF-A0A0A8Y0F4-F1
#
_entry.id   AF-A0A0A8Y0F4-F1
#
_cell.length_a   1.000
_cell.length_b   1.000
_cell.length_c   1.000
_cell.angle_alpha   90.00
_cell.angle_beta   90.00
_cell.angle_gamma   90.00
#
_symmetry.space_group_name_H-M   'P 1'
#
loop_
_entity.id
_entity.type
_entity.pdbx_description
1 polymer ?
#
loop_
_entity_poly.entity_id
_entity_poly.type
_entity_poly.pdbx_seq_one_letter_code
_entity_poly.pdbx_strand_id
1 'polypeptide(L)' 'MNGLVTKSLDMFSEMEASDTAVPNEITFTGVLSACRHAGLVEEGRYFFKLMQNKYQIVPKHQTLWMYG' A
#
# COMPACT_ATOMS: atom_id res chain seq x y z
N MET A 1 -4.99 8.01 15.77
CA MET A 1 -4.91 8.86 14.56
C MET A 1 -5.32 7.94 13.40
N ASN A 2 -6.62 7.69 13.23
CA ASN A 2 -7.11 6.47 12.55
C ASN A 2 -7.81 6.71 11.19
N GLY A 3 -7.94 7.96 10.74
CA GLY A 3 -8.58 8.29 9.45
C GLY A 3 -7.64 8.26 8.23
N LEU A 4 -6.33 8.13 8.45
CA LEU A 4 -5.33 8.17 7.37
C LEU A 4 -5.29 6.87 6.56
N VAL A 5 -5.58 5.73 7.20
CA VAL A 5 -5.64 4.43 6.54
C VAL A 5 -6.79 4.38 5.55
N THR A 6 -8.01 4.62 6.01
CA THR A 6 -9.20 4.58 5.15
C THR A 6 -9.02 5.50 3.94
N LYS A 7 -8.55 6.73 4.16
CA LYS A 7 -8.26 7.67 3.07
C LYS A 7 -7.19 7.17 2.09
N SER A 8 -6.13 6.51 2.58
CA SER A 8 -5.09 5.94 1.71
C SER A 8 -5.61 4.77 0.87
N LEU A 9 -6.51 3.95 1.43
CA LEU A 9 -7.13 2.81 0.75
C LEU A 9 -8.16 3.28 -0.27
N ASP A 10 -8.98 4.27 0.08
CA ASP A 10 -9.97 4.87 -0.82
C ASP A 10 -9.27 5.49 -2.05
N MET A 11 -8.21 6.29 -1.82
CA MET A 11 -7.42 6.85 -2.91
C MET A 11 -6.74 5.77 -3.77
N PHE A 12 -6.26 4.68 -3.16
CA PHE A 12 -5.71 3.55 -3.91
C PHE A 12 -6.78 2.90 -4.80
N SER A 13 -7.98 2.68 -4.26
CA SER A 13 -9.11 2.11 -4.99
C SER A 13 -9.58 3.02 -6.13
N GLU A 14 -9.60 4.33 -5.93
CA GLU A 14 -9.90 5.31 -6.99
C GLU A 14 -8.84 5.29 -8.10
N MET A 15 -7.56 5.13 -7.76
CA MET A 15 -6.50 4.96 -8.75
C MET A 15 -6.65 3.65 -9.52
N GLU A 16 -7.00 2.53 -8.86
CA GLU A 16 -7.25 1.27 -9.57
C GLU A 16 -8.47 1.31 -10.51
N ALA A 17 -9.49 2.10 -10.17
CA ALA A 17 -10.68 2.26 -10.99
C ALA A 17 -10.52 3.28 -12.13
N SER A 18 -9.42 4.04 -12.15
CA SER A 18 -9.15 5.08 -13.14
C SER A 18 -8.23 4.58 -14.25
N ASP A 19 -8.56 4.90 -15.50
CA ASP A 19 -7.68 4.63 -16.65
C ASP A 19 -6.52 5.63 -16.77
N THR A 20 -6.52 6.69 -15.95
CA THR A 20 -5.57 7.82 -16.08
C THR A 20 -4.49 7.86 -15.00
N ALA A 21 -4.62 7.07 -13.93
CA ALA A 21 -3.71 7.09 -12.79
C ALA A 21 -3.33 5.66 -12.38
N VAL A 22 -2.03 5.34 -12.44
CA VAL A 22 -1.52 4.01 -12.06
C VAL A 22 -0.83 4.10 -10.70
N PRO A 23 -1.19 3.25 -9.72
CA PRO A 23 -0.45 3.13 -8.47
C PRO A 23 1.05 2.90 -8.70
N ASN A 24 1.89 3.68 -8.02
CA ASN A 24 3.34 3.58 -8.13
C ASN A 24 3.98 3.31 -6.77
N GLU A 25 5.32 3.28 -6.73
CA GLU A 25 6.09 3.01 -5.52
C GLU A 25 5.71 3.93 -4.33
N ILE A 26 5.47 5.21 -4.61
CA ILE A 26 5.10 6.22 -3.60
C ILE A 26 3.69 5.91 -3.07
N THR A 27 2.75 5.56 -3.95
CA THR A 27 1.39 5.17 -3.56
C THR A 27 1.42 3.97 -2.61
N PHE A 28 2.12 2.89 -2.98
CA PHE A 28 2.25 1.70 -2.15
C PHE A 28 2.95 1.99 -0.82
N THR A 29 3.98 2.82 -0.83
CA THR A 29 4.68 3.24 0.41
C THR A 29 3.74 3.98 1.36
N GLY A 30 2.86 4.83 0.83
CA GLY A 30 1.83 5.53 1.60
C GLY A 30 0.84 4.56 2.25
N VAL A 31 0.29 3.62 1.48
CA VAL A 31 -0.65 2.59 1.97
C VAL A 31 0.01 1.70 3.03
N LEU A 32 1.21 1.18 2.76
CA LEU A 32 1.92 0.31 3.70
C LEU A 32 2.29 1.05 5.00
N SER A 33 2.67 2.33 4.90
CA SER A 33 2.91 3.17 6.07
C SER A 33 1.64 3.35 6.88
N ALA A 34 0.50 3.59 6.24
CA ALA A 34 -0.77 3.73 6.93
C ALA A 34 -1.17 2.41 7.65
N CYS A 35 -1.07 1.27 6.95
CA CYS A 35 -1.29 -0.06 7.53
C CYS A 35 -0.42 -0.31 8.77
N ARG A 36 0.87 0.05 8.72
CA ARG A 36 1.80 -0.06 9.85
C ARG A 36 1.33 0.75 11.07
N HIS A 37 0.91 2.00 10.87
CA HIS A 37 0.50 2.86 11.98
C HIS A 37 -0.84 2.44 12.61
N ALA A 38 -1.70 1.76 11.85
CA ALA A 38 -2.97 1.25 12.35
C ALA A 38 -2.91 -0.21 12.85
N GLY A 39 -1.76 -0.89 12.74
CA GLY A 39 -1.63 -2.30 13.12
C GLY A 39 -2.35 -3.27 12.17
N LEU A 40 -2.64 -2.85 10.94
CA LEU A 40 -3.31 -3.64 9.92
C LEU A 40 -2.29 -4.50 9.14
N VAL A 41 -1.81 -5.55 9.79
CA VAL A 41 -0.71 -6.37 9.27
C VAL A 41 -1.15 -7.19 8.05
N GLU A 42 -2.37 -7.72 8.05
CA GLU A 42 -2.88 -8.54 6.93
C GLU A 42 -3.08 -7.71 5.66
N GLU A 43 -3.66 -6.52 5.81
CA GLU A 43 -3.84 -5.56 4.72
C GLU A 43 -2.49 -5.11 4.18
N GLY A 44 -1.53 -4.82 5.07
CA GLY A 44 -0.16 -4.55 4.68
C GLY A 44 0.42 -5.67 3.81
N ARG A 45 0.26 -6.94 4.22
CA ARG A 45 0.68 -8.13 3.46
C ARG A 45 0.01 -8.23 2.10
N TYR A 46 -1.28 -7.93 2.02
CA TYR A 46 -2.01 -7.90 0.77
C TYR A 46 -1.41 -6.87 -0.21
N PHE A 47 -1.28 -5.61 0.22
CA PHE A 47 -0.74 -4.55 -0.65
C PHE A 47 0.71 -4.79 -1.05
N PHE A 48 1.53 -5.35 -0.16
CA PHE A 48 2.91 -5.70 -0.47
C PHE A 48 3.03 -6.78 -1.56
N LYS A 49 2.16 -7.79 -1.52
CA LYS A 49 2.08 -8.82 -2.57
C LYS A 49 1.52 -8.24 -3.88
N LEU A 50 0.50 -7.39 -3.79
CA LEU A 50 -0.11 -6.73 -4.95
C LEU A 50 0.91 -5.86 -5.70
N MET A 51 1.70 -5.08 -4.96
CA MET A 51 2.81 -4.25 -5.48
C MET A 51 3.79 -5.05 -6.34
N GLN A 52 4.20 -6.23 -5.89
CA GLN A 52 5.14 -7.09 -6.60
C GLN A 52 4.49 -7.86 -7.75
N ASN A 53 3.36 -8.52 -7.49
CA ASN A 53 2.79 -9.47 -8.44
C ASN A 53 2.05 -8.77 -9.59
N LYS A 54 1.25 -7.74 -9.28
CA LYS A 54 0.43 -7.03 -10.28
C LYS A 54 1.18 -5.87 -10.89
N TYR A 55 1.83 -5.05 -10.06
CA TYR A 55 2.46 -3.81 -10.51
C TYR A 55 3.95 -3.96 -10.82
N GLN A 56 4.57 -5.10 -10.52
CA GLN A 56 6.00 -5.38 -10.74
C GLN A 56 6.91 -4.30 -10.10
N ILE A 57 6.46 -3.70 -9.00
CA ILE A 57 7.21 -2.67 -8.28
C ILE A 57 8.03 -3.36 -7.19
N VAL A 58 9.32 -3.12 -7.21
CA VAL A 58 10.24 -3.67 -6.21
C VAL A 58 10.08 -2.90 -4.89
N PRO A 59 9.78 -3.59 -3.78
CA PRO A 59 9.73 -2.95 -2.48
C PRO A 59 11.11 -2.42 -2.10
N LYS A 60 11.22 -1.13 -1.82
CA LYS A 60 12.44 -0.61 -1.21
C LYS A 60 12.56 -1.10 0.24
N HIS A 61 13.79 -1.20 0.72
CA HIS A 61 14.25 -1.75 2.01
C HIS A 61 13.40 -1.41 3.27
N GLN A 62 12.52 -0.41 3.19
CA GLN A 62 11.65 0.06 4.26
C GLN A 62 10.48 -0.90 4.61
N THR A 63 10.34 -2.03 3.91
CA THR A 63 9.26 -3.02 4.11
C THR A 63 9.63 -4.27 4.91
N LEU A 64 10.88 -4.36 5.38
CA LEU A 64 11.38 -5.48 6.21
C LEU A 64 10.60 -5.72 7.52
N TRP A 65 9.80 -4.75 7.98
CA TRP A 65 8.94 -4.89 9.17
C TRP A 65 7.84 -5.95 9.05
N MET A 66 7.56 -6.44 7.84
CA MET A 66 6.49 -7.43 7.61
C MET A 66 6.94 -8.88 7.80
N TYR A 67 8.25 -9.10 7.96
CA TYR A 67 8.88 -10.39 8.18
C TYR A 67 9.38 -10.61 9.62
N GLY A 68 9.05 -9.69 10.55
CA GLY A 68 9.39 -9.78 11.98
C GLY A 68 8.21 -10.18 12.83
#